data_AF-A0A535IXE9-F1
#
_entry.id   AF-A0A535IXE9-F1
#
_cell.length_a   1.000
_cell.length_b   1.000
_cell.length_c   1.000
_cell.angle_alpha   90.00
_cell.angle_beta   90.00
_cell.angle_gamma   90.00
#
_symmetry.space_group_name_H-M   'P 1'
#
loop_
_entity.id
_entity.type
_entity.pdbx_description
1 polymer ?
#
loop_
_entity_poly.entity_id
_entity_poly.type
_entity_poly.pdbx_seq_one_letter_code
_entity_poly.pdbx_strand_id
1 'polypeptide(L)'
;MCGWSRRATEMRTCRRIHPSHGQSLAEMAVVIPVLFFLLMGGFDATIMIADRVTAGSAVRQSARLAAELGGIQTNPGATTSQIDMQIVHDALAVARGLTSANVTEIDIYAPSQPDGNYKPGDPVDQYLISGGAITPGTQTFPIQNRNQIPPTETSIGVRLVWNYSPPAGIFPKNMQIVDYAVMKAAPVLL
;
A
#
# COMPACT_ATOMS: atom_id res chain seq x y z
N MET A 1 13.23 95.23 27.61
CA MET A 1 12.86 94.40 28.79
C MET A 1 11.45 93.86 28.54
N CYS A 2 11.36 92.68 27.93
CA CYS A 2 11.04 91.40 28.58
C CYS A 2 9.58 91.33 29.09
N GLY A 3 8.72 90.71 28.28
CA GLY A 3 7.37 90.26 28.66
C GLY A 3 7.18 88.82 28.18
N TRP A 4 7.07 87.91 29.15
CA TRP A 4 7.12 86.45 29.03
C TRP A 4 6.08 85.83 28.08
N SER A 5 6.55 84.91 27.24
CA SER A 5 5.77 83.97 26.44
C SER A 5 5.05 82.94 27.31
N ARG A 6 3.71 82.92 27.25
CA ARG A 6 2.91 81.74 27.62
C ARG A 6 2.63 80.92 26.36
N ARG A 7 3.29 79.77 26.22
CA ARG A 7 2.77 78.66 25.41
C ARG A 7 2.65 77.46 26.33
N ALA A 8 1.41 77.09 26.62
CA ALA A 8 1.09 75.81 27.20
C ALA A 8 1.55 74.75 26.21
N THR A 9 2.56 73.97 26.58
CA THR A 9 2.95 72.78 25.83
C THR A 9 1.81 71.79 25.94
N GLU A 10 1.02 71.67 24.87
CA GLU A 10 0.08 70.58 24.64
C GLU A 10 0.76 69.25 25.01
N MET A 11 0.23 68.57 26.03
CA MET A 11 0.44 67.13 26.16
C MET A 11 -0.33 66.45 25.02
N ARG A 12 0.32 66.26 23.88
CA ARG A 12 -0.17 65.35 22.84
C ARG A 12 -0.03 63.94 23.37
N THR A 13 -1.10 63.42 23.98
CA THR A 13 -1.24 61.99 24.23
C THR A 13 -1.29 61.30 22.87
N CYS A 14 -0.12 60.83 22.42
CA CYS A 14 -0.01 60.02 21.23
C CYS A 14 -0.67 58.67 21.54
N ARG A 15 -1.97 58.56 21.28
CA ARG A 15 -2.71 57.31 21.37
C ARG A 15 -2.14 56.40 20.29
N ARG A 16 -1.18 55.57 20.67
CA ARG A 16 -0.68 54.45 19.89
C ARG A 16 -1.88 53.54 19.62
N ILE A 17 -2.49 53.68 18.46
CA ILE A 17 -3.44 52.70 17.95
C ILE A 17 -2.57 51.49 17.62
N HIS A 18 -2.45 50.56 18.58
CA HIS A 18 -1.85 49.27 18.32
C HIS A 18 -2.77 48.52 17.36
N PRO A 19 -2.33 48.16 16.14
CA PRO A 19 -3.13 47.37 15.22
C PRO A 19 -3.09 45.91 15.68
N SER A 20 -3.72 45.59 16.80
CA SER A 20 -3.77 44.22 17.35
C SER A 20 -4.66 43.29 16.53
N HIS A 21 -5.50 43.83 15.64
CA HIS A 21 -6.43 43.03 14.83
C HIS A 21 -5.80 42.43 13.57
N GLY A 22 -4.67 42.98 13.08
CA GLY A 22 -3.96 42.43 11.92
C GLY A 22 -3.03 41.26 12.25
N GLN A 23 -2.58 41.17 13.51
CA GLN A 23 -1.66 40.13 13.96
C GLN A 23 -2.33 38.74 13.98
N SER A 24 -3.56 38.66 14.48
CA SER A 24 -4.30 37.38 14.48
C SER A 24 -4.62 36.88 13.07
N LEU A 25 -4.89 37.80 12.13
CA LEU A 25 -5.05 37.45 10.71
C LEU A 25 -3.74 36.93 10.11
N ALA A 26 -2.60 37.51 10.46
CA ALA A 26 -1.29 37.06 9.99
C ALA A 26 -0.90 35.70 10.58
N GLU A 27 -1.22 35.42 11.84
CA GLU A 27 -1.00 34.12 12.46
C GLU A 27 -1.91 33.04 11.84
N MET A 28 -3.19 33.35 11.60
CA MET A 28 -4.11 32.43 10.91
C MET A 28 -3.70 32.18 9.45
N ALA A 29 -3.09 33.15 8.77
CA ALA A 29 -2.57 32.98 7.41
C ALA A 29 -1.46 31.91 7.32
N VAL A 30 -0.75 31.64 8.42
CA VAL A 30 0.25 30.56 8.50
C VAL A 30 -0.37 29.26 9.00
N VAL A 31 -1.29 29.33 9.96
CA VAL A 31 -1.93 28.13 10.53
C VAL A 31 -2.84 27.44 9.53
N ILE A 32 -3.64 28.18 8.76
CA ILE A 32 -4.63 27.62 7.84
C ILE A 32 -3.97 26.69 6.77
N PRO A 33 -2.91 27.11 6.05
CA PRO A 33 -2.23 26.22 5.11
C PRO A 33 -1.70 24.94 5.77
N VAL A 34 -1.13 25.05 6.98
CA VAL A 34 -0.61 23.88 7.72
C VAL A 34 -1.74 22.91 8.07
N LEU A 35 -2.90 23.42 8.52
CA LEU A 35 -4.07 22.60 8.79
C LEU A 35 -4.60 21.92 7.52
N PHE A 36 -4.62 22.62 6.39
CA PHE A 36 -5.00 22.03 5.10
C PHE A 36 -4.06 20.90 4.70
N PHE A 37 -2.74 21.08 4.83
CA PHE A 37 -1.77 20.02 4.56
C PHE A 37 -1.96 18.81 5.47
N LEU A 38 -2.22 19.03 6.76
CA LEU A 38 -2.49 17.95 7.72
C LEU A 38 -3.78 17.18 7.37
N LEU A 39 -4.85 17.89 7.00
CA LEU A 39 -6.11 17.26 6.62
C LEU A 39 -5.97 16.44 5.33
N MET A 40 -5.31 17.00 4.31
CA MET A 40 -5.09 16.31 3.04
C MET A 40 -4.15 15.11 3.21
N GLY A 41 -3.08 15.24 4.01
CA GLY A 41 -2.20 14.12 4.34
C GLY A 41 -2.91 13.02 5.13
N GLY A 42 -3.78 13.38 6.07
CA GLY A 42 -4.62 12.43 6.81
C GLY A 42 -5.63 11.70 5.91
N PHE A 43 -6.20 12.40 4.92
CA PHE A 43 -7.07 11.80 3.92
C PHE A 43 -6.35 10.77 3.05
N ASP A 44 -5.19 11.14 2.48
CA ASP A 44 -4.34 10.21 1.70
C ASP A 44 -3.96 8.98 2.56
N ALA A 45 -3.51 9.19 3.80
CA ALA A 45 -3.16 8.09 4.70
C ALA A 45 -4.34 7.14 4.98
N THR A 46 -5.55 7.67 5.16
CA THR A 46 -6.75 6.86 5.44
C THR A 46 -7.08 5.95 4.26
N ILE A 47 -7.01 6.48 3.03
CA ILE A 47 -7.27 5.71 1.81
C ILE A 47 -6.19 4.66 1.61
N MET A 48 -4.93 5.01 1.83
CA MET A 48 -3.81 4.05 1.75
C MET A 48 -4.00 2.87 2.71
N ILE A 49 -4.43 3.13 3.94
CA ILE A 49 -4.69 2.07 4.93
C ILE A 49 -5.85 1.18 4.49
N ALA A 50 -6.94 1.76 3.97
CA ALA A 50 -8.08 1.00 3.47
C ALA A 50 -7.70 0.09 2.28
N ASP A 51 -6.93 0.64 1.34
CA ASP A 51 -6.39 -0.12 0.21
C ASP A 51 -5.47 -1.25 0.70
N ARG A 52 -4.63 -0.99 1.71
CA ARG A 52 -3.76 -2.02 2.30
C ARG A 52 -4.52 -3.17 2.97
N VAL A 53 -5.63 -2.88 3.66
CA VAL A 53 -6.49 -3.95 4.23
C VAL A 53 -7.07 -4.81 3.11
N THR A 54 -7.50 -4.18 2.01
CA THR A 54 -8.03 -4.88 0.84
C THR A 54 -6.96 -5.76 0.18
N ALA A 55 -5.77 -5.21 -0.08
CA ALA A 55 -4.62 -5.96 -0.59
C ALA A 55 -4.24 -7.14 0.31
N GLY A 56 -4.19 -6.91 1.62
CA GLY A 56 -3.93 -7.94 2.63
C GLY A 56 -4.97 -9.06 2.64
N SER A 57 -6.25 -8.74 2.39
CA SER A 57 -7.30 -9.75 2.25
C SER A 57 -7.16 -10.57 0.96
N ALA A 58 -6.80 -9.92 -0.15
CA ALA A 58 -6.56 -10.56 -1.44
C ALA A 58 -5.46 -11.62 -1.34
N VAL A 59 -4.28 -11.25 -0.83
CA VAL A 59 -3.16 -12.21 -0.72
C VAL A 59 -3.46 -13.38 0.21
N ARG A 60 -4.23 -13.19 1.29
CA ARG A 60 -4.59 -14.28 2.21
C ARG A 60 -5.58 -15.25 1.58
N GLN A 61 -6.59 -14.74 0.88
CA GLN A 61 -7.55 -15.57 0.15
C GLN A 61 -6.85 -16.37 -0.94
N SER A 62 -6.00 -15.72 -1.72
CA SER A 62 -5.31 -16.37 -2.82
C SER A 62 -4.22 -17.32 -2.34
N ALA A 63 -3.52 -17.02 -1.24
CA ALA A 63 -2.59 -17.97 -0.62
C ALA A 63 -3.31 -19.23 -0.10
N ARG A 64 -4.53 -19.07 0.41
CA ARG A 64 -5.38 -20.21 0.77
C ARG A 64 -5.75 -21.03 -0.46
N LEU A 65 -6.22 -20.38 -1.51
CA LEU A 65 -6.55 -21.04 -2.77
C LEU A 65 -5.32 -21.75 -3.36
N ALA A 66 -4.15 -21.13 -3.29
CA ALA A 66 -2.89 -21.69 -3.76
C ALA A 66 -2.46 -22.93 -2.97
N ALA A 67 -2.72 -22.94 -1.65
CA ALA A 67 -2.50 -24.11 -0.82
C ALA A 67 -3.46 -25.25 -1.15
N GLU A 68 -4.73 -24.95 -1.42
CA GLU A 68 -5.77 -25.94 -1.77
C GLU A 68 -5.58 -26.53 -3.17
N LEU A 69 -5.30 -25.69 -4.18
CA LEU A 69 -5.01 -26.10 -5.56
C LEU A 69 -3.59 -26.63 -5.75
N GLY A 70 -2.78 -26.69 -4.69
CA GLY A 70 -1.36 -27.00 -4.77
C GLY A 70 -1.07 -28.32 -5.49
N GLY A 71 0.20 -28.48 -5.88
CA GLY A 71 0.81 -29.77 -6.20
C GLY A 71 0.29 -30.53 -7.40
N ILE A 72 1.16 -31.41 -7.90
CA ILE A 72 0.79 -32.41 -8.90
C ILE A 72 -0.09 -33.51 -8.29
N GLN A 73 -0.07 -33.67 -6.96
CA GLN A 73 -0.84 -34.66 -6.23
C GLN A 73 -2.35 -34.37 -6.29
N THR A 74 -2.74 -33.11 -6.10
CA THR A 74 -4.16 -32.70 -6.24
C THR A 74 -4.54 -32.56 -7.72
N ASN A 75 -3.60 -32.16 -8.58
CA ASN A 75 -3.88 -31.83 -9.98
C ASN A 75 -2.95 -32.56 -10.97
N PRO A 76 -3.05 -33.90 -11.12
CA PRO A 76 -2.08 -34.72 -11.86
C PRO A 76 -2.00 -34.48 -13.38
N GLY A 77 -2.89 -33.67 -13.94
CA GLY A 77 -2.88 -33.29 -15.36
C GLY A 77 -2.85 -31.78 -15.61
N ALA A 78 -2.77 -30.96 -14.56
CA ALA A 78 -2.75 -29.50 -14.72
C ALA A 78 -1.33 -29.00 -14.97
N THR A 79 -1.23 -27.94 -15.76
CA THR A 79 0.01 -27.17 -15.93
C THR A 79 0.12 -26.10 -14.85
N THR A 80 1.36 -25.70 -14.49
CA THR A 80 1.61 -24.59 -13.55
C THR A 80 0.83 -23.34 -13.92
N SER A 81 0.85 -22.97 -15.21
CA SER A 81 0.16 -21.77 -15.69
C SER A 81 -1.36 -21.83 -15.47
N GLN A 82 -2.00 -22.99 -15.63
CA GLN A 82 -3.45 -23.12 -15.40
C GLN A 82 -3.81 -22.88 -13.93
N ILE A 83 -3.07 -23.49 -13.00
CA ILE A 83 -3.31 -23.32 -11.57
C ILE A 83 -2.99 -21.91 -11.12
N ASP A 84 -1.86 -21.37 -11.58
CA ASP A 84 -1.43 -20.04 -11.19
C ASP A 84 -2.35 -18.95 -11.72
N MET A 85 -2.85 -19.06 -12.96
CA MET A 85 -3.81 -18.10 -13.48
C MET A 85 -5.10 -18.10 -12.65
N GLN A 86 -5.52 -19.23 -12.08
CA GLN A 86 -6.66 -19.27 -11.16
C GLN A 86 -6.38 -18.49 -9.87
N ILE A 87 -5.17 -18.64 -9.31
CA ILE A 87 -4.73 -17.92 -8.11
C ILE A 87 -4.60 -16.41 -8.39
N VAL A 88 -3.99 -16.04 -9.52
CA VAL A 88 -3.80 -14.65 -9.94
C VAL A 88 -5.13 -13.98 -10.23
N HIS A 89 -6.08 -14.67 -10.88
CA HIS A 89 -7.41 -14.13 -11.12
C HIS A 89 -8.21 -13.93 -9.82
N ASP A 90 -8.10 -14.84 -8.85
CA ASP A 90 -8.68 -14.66 -7.52
C ASP A 90 -8.10 -13.43 -6.81
N ALA A 91 -6.77 -13.31 -6.78
CA ALA A 91 -6.08 -12.17 -6.18
C ALA A 91 -6.50 -10.84 -6.85
N LEU A 92 -6.52 -10.82 -8.19
CA LEU A 92 -6.91 -9.65 -8.96
C LEU A 92 -8.38 -9.30 -8.78
N ALA A 93 -9.26 -10.29 -8.64
CA ALA A 93 -10.68 -10.06 -8.40
C ALA A 93 -10.93 -9.33 -7.08
N VAL A 94 -10.22 -9.70 -6.01
CA VAL A 94 -10.29 -8.99 -4.72
C VAL A 94 -9.58 -7.63 -4.81
N ALA A 95 -8.43 -7.56 -5.49
CA ALA A 95 -7.66 -6.33 -5.63
C ALA A 95 -8.34 -5.26 -6.49
N ARG A 96 -9.39 -5.59 -7.26
CA ARG A 96 -10.28 -4.57 -7.89
C ARG A 96 -10.98 -3.67 -6.87
N GLY A 97 -11.03 -4.07 -5.59
CA GLY A 97 -11.53 -3.24 -4.51
C GLY A 97 -10.59 -2.10 -4.12
N LEU A 98 -9.34 -2.09 -4.61
CA LEU A 98 -8.41 -0.98 -4.40
C LEU A 98 -8.93 0.28 -5.08
N THR A 99 -9.14 1.33 -4.30
CA THR A 99 -9.81 2.55 -4.77
C THR A 99 -8.84 3.59 -5.31
N SER A 100 -7.60 3.58 -4.83
CA SER A 100 -6.60 4.58 -5.18
C SER A 100 -5.24 3.95 -5.43
N ALA A 101 -5.23 2.77 -6.04
CA ALA A 101 -4.02 2.05 -6.37
C ALA A 101 -4.14 1.28 -7.68
N ASN A 102 -2.98 0.97 -8.27
CA ASN A 102 -2.88 0.11 -9.43
C ASN A 102 -2.01 -1.10 -9.06
N VAL A 103 -2.55 -2.31 -9.22
CA VAL A 103 -1.77 -3.54 -9.08
C VAL A 103 -0.81 -3.66 -10.25
N THR A 104 0.47 -3.90 -9.97
CA THR A 104 1.52 -4.00 -10.99
C THR A 104 2.06 -5.42 -11.15
N GLU A 105 2.01 -6.22 -10.09
CA GLU A 105 2.64 -7.54 -10.06
C GLU A 105 1.99 -8.42 -8.98
N ILE A 106 1.76 -9.68 -9.33
CA ILE A 106 1.33 -10.74 -8.42
C ILE A 106 2.32 -11.88 -8.56
N ASP A 107 2.88 -12.34 -7.46
CA ASP A 107 3.86 -13.41 -7.45
C ASP A 107 3.37 -14.59 -6.61
N ILE A 108 3.65 -15.80 -7.09
CA ILE A 108 3.45 -17.03 -6.35
C ILE A 108 4.83 -17.61 -6.07
N TYR A 109 5.19 -17.77 -4.80
CA TYR A 109 6.55 -18.11 -4.40
C TYR A 109 6.60 -19.19 -3.33
N ALA A 110 7.74 -19.87 -3.22
CA ALA A 110 8.06 -20.73 -2.09
C ALA A 110 9.03 -20.02 -1.14
N PRO A 111 8.61 -19.62 0.08
CA PRO A 111 9.53 -18.99 1.02
C PRO A 111 10.62 -19.96 1.47
N SER A 112 11.87 -19.51 1.43
CA SER A 112 13.01 -20.28 1.94
C SER A 112 13.14 -20.24 3.47
N GLN A 113 12.41 -19.34 4.14
CA GLN A 113 12.54 -19.08 5.56
C GLN A 113 11.22 -19.34 6.31
N PRO A 114 11.28 -19.72 7.60
CA PRO A 114 10.07 -19.94 8.41
C PRO A 114 9.21 -18.70 8.63
N ASP A 115 9.76 -17.50 8.41
CA ASP A 115 9.05 -16.22 8.53
C ASP A 115 8.06 -15.96 7.38
N GLY A 116 8.11 -16.77 6.31
CA GLY A 116 7.26 -16.62 5.13
C GLY A 116 7.57 -15.40 4.26
N ASN A 117 8.63 -14.67 4.56
CA ASN A 117 8.98 -13.48 3.80
C ASN A 117 9.59 -13.89 2.44
N TYR A 118 9.21 -13.19 1.38
CA TYR A 118 9.81 -13.38 0.06
C TYR A 118 11.25 -12.84 0.06
N LYS A 119 12.22 -13.66 -0.35
CA LYS A 119 13.62 -13.27 -0.50
C LYS A 119 14.10 -13.46 -1.94
N PRO A 120 15.03 -12.61 -2.42
CA PRO A 120 15.71 -12.85 -3.68
C PRO A 120 16.39 -14.23 -3.68
N GLY A 121 16.05 -15.06 -4.66
CA GLY A 121 16.52 -16.45 -4.75
C GLY A 121 15.48 -17.50 -4.35
N ASP A 122 14.37 -17.09 -3.72
CA ASP A 122 13.20 -17.96 -3.54
C ASP A 122 12.61 -18.34 -4.91
N PRO A 123 12.21 -19.61 -5.13
CA PRO A 123 11.46 -19.99 -6.32
C PRO A 123 10.19 -19.15 -6.42
N VAL A 124 9.97 -18.53 -7.57
CA VAL A 124 8.87 -17.62 -7.84
C VAL A 124 8.34 -17.74 -9.27
N ASP A 125 7.02 -17.65 -9.38
CA ASP A 125 6.27 -17.45 -10.61
C ASP A 125 5.64 -16.06 -10.55
N GLN A 126 6.18 -15.15 -11.35
CA GLN A 126 5.82 -13.73 -11.39
C GLN A 126 4.82 -13.47 -12.51
N TYR A 127 3.80 -12.66 -12.19
CA TYR A 127 2.75 -12.25 -13.12
C TYR A 127 2.64 -10.72 -13.11
N LEU A 128 3.07 -10.09 -14.20
CA LEU A 128 3.05 -8.65 -14.40
C LEU A 128 1.66 -8.21 -14.88
N ILE A 129 1.11 -7.18 -14.24
CA ILE A 129 -0.22 -6.64 -14.57
C ILE A 129 -0.05 -5.25 -15.20
N SER A 130 -0.58 -5.09 -16.41
CA SER A 130 -0.61 -3.80 -17.10
C SER A 130 -1.89 -3.65 -17.91
N GLY A 131 -2.66 -2.59 -17.63
CA GLY A 131 -3.92 -2.32 -18.35
C GLY A 131 -4.95 -3.45 -18.27
N GLY A 132 -4.88 -4.29 -17.22
CA GLY A 132 -5.72 -5.49 -17.06
C GLY A 132 -5.23 -6.74 -17.78
N ALA A 133 -4.18 -6.65 -18.61
CA ALA A 133 -3.49 -7.81 -19.14
C ALA A 133 -2.54 -8.40 -18.09
N ILE A 134 -2.44 -9.73 -18.08
CA ILE A 134 -1.53 -10.49 -17.21
C ILE A 134 -0.46 -11.11 -18.12
N THR A 135 0.80 -10.81 -17.84
CA THR A 135 1.95 -11.32 -18.61
C THR A 135 2.88 -12.09 -17.67
N PRO A 136 3.27 -13.34 -17.98
CA PRO A 136 4.21 -14.08 -17.16
C PRO A 136 5.60 -13.42 -17.23
N GLY A 137 6.23 -13.25 -16.07
CA GLY A 137 7.62 -12.83 -15.91
C GLY A 137 8.52 -14.03 -15.62
N THR A 138 9.27 -13.97 -14.53
CA THR A 138 10.08 -15.10 -14.03
C THR A 138 9.20 -16.28 -13.66
N GLN A 139 9.58 -17.50 -14.06
CA GLN A 139 8.81 -18.73 -13.79
C GLN A 139 9.76 -19.83 -13.31
N THR A 140 9.84 -20.03 -12.00
CA THR A 140 10.79 -20.92 -11.34
C THR A 140 10.17 -21.79 -10.25
N PHE A 141 8.85 -21.69 -10.02
CA PHE A 141 8.14 -22.43 -8.98
C PHE A 141 7.06 -23.39 -9.53
N PRO A 142 7.46 -24.35 -10.38
CA PRO A 142 6.53 -25.21 -11.09
C PRO A 142 5.72 -26.11 -10.14
N ILE A 143 4.55 -26.56 -10.60
CA ILE A 143 3.61 -27.36 -9.81
C ILE A 143 4.22 -28.66 -9.24
N GLN A 144 5.22 -29.23 -9.90
CA GLN A 144 5.92 -30.43 -9.41
C GLN A 144 6.71 -30.18 -8.11
N ASN A 145 7.09 -28.92 -7.84
CA ASN A 145 7.83 -28.54 -6.63
C ASN A 145 6.90 -28.20 -5.45
N ARG A 146 5.57 -28.29 -5.64
CA ARG A 146 4.55 -27.98 -4.64
C ARG A 146 4.12 -29.27 -3.93
N ASN A 147 4.98 -29.81 -3.06
CA ASN A 147 4.69 -31.06 -2.35
C ASN A 147 3.49 -30.90 -1.39
N GLN A 148 2.62 -31.91 -1.38
CA GLN A 148 1.41 -31.98 -0.56
C GLN A 148 1.38 -33.23 0.35
N ILE A 149 2.46 -34.01 0.39
CA ILE A 149 2.51 -35.22 1.20
C ILE A 149 3.08 -34.88 2.58
N PRO A 150 2.34 -35.16 3.68
CA PRO A 150 2.87 -35.00 5.03
C PRO A 150 4.15 -35.82 5.27
N PRO A 151 5.12 -35.32 6.05
CA PRO A 151 5.12 -34.07 6.83
C PRO A 151 5.90 -32.90 6.15
N THR A 152 6.17 -33.00 4.85
CA THR A 152 7.08 -32.09 4.14
C THR A 152 6.34 -31.24 3.11
N GLU A 153 5.14 -30.76 3.45
CA GLU A 153 4.32 -29.93 2.58
C GLU A 153 5.04 -28.61 2.27
N THR A 154 5.00 -28.21 1.01
CA THR A 154 5.60 -26.95 0.55
C THR A 154 4.78 -25.77 1.10
N SER A 155 5.47 -24.76 1.62
CA SER A 155 4.84 -23.46 1.91
C SER A 155 4.67 -22.70 0.60
N ILE A 156 3.48 -22.19 0.33
CA ILE A 156 3.16 -21.41 -0.86
C ILE A 156 2.77 -20.00 -0.42
N GLY A 157 3.51 -19.02 -0.91
CA GLY A 157 3.27 -17.60 -0.70
C GLY A 157 2.63 -16.95 -1.92
N VAL A 158 1.77 -15.96 -1.67
CA VAL A 158 1.27 -15.03 -2.67
C VAL A 158 1.69 -13.63 -2.25
N ARG A 159 2.33 -12.90 -3.17
CA ARG A 159 2.74 -11.51 -3.01
C ARG A 159 1.99 -10.65 -4.01
N LEU A 160 1.49 -9.51 -3.56
CA LEU A 160 0.79 -8.51 -4.37
C LEU A 160 1.54 -7.19 -4.25
N VAL A 161 1.95 -6.66 -5.40
CA VAL A 161 2.66 -5.40 -5.53
C VAL A 161 1.73 -4.40 -6.20
N TRP A 162 1.61 -3.22 -5.60
CA TRP A 162 0.72 -2.19 -6.09
C TRP A 162 1.31 -0.80 -5.85
N ASN A 163 0.99 0.11 -6.76
CA ASN A 163 1.40 1.51 -6.66
C ASN A 163 0.23 2.33 -6.13
N TYR A 164 0.45 3.00 -5.00
CA TYR A 164 -0.51 3.93 -4.41
C TYR A 164 -0.51 5.26 -5.19
N SER A 165 -1.71 5.70 -5.55
CA SER A 165 -1.95 6.98 -6.22
C SER A 165 -2.70 7.90 -5.27
N PRO A 166 -2.04 8.83 -4.56
CA PRO A 166 -2.69 9.69 -3.56
C PRO A 166 -3.72 10.63 -4.20
N PRO A 167 -4.99 10.59 -3.78
CA PRO A 167 -6.04 11.46 -4.32
C PRO A 167 -5.81 12.95 -4.06
N ALA A 168 -5.34 13.32 -2.87
CA ALA A 168 -5.06 14.71 -2.52
C ALA A 168 -3.67 15.16 -3.00
N GLY A 169 -2.82 14.22 -3.44
CA GLY A 169 -1.50 14.49 -3.99
C GLY A 169 -0.48 14.97 -2.96
N ILE A 170 -0.71 14.72 -1.66
CA ILE A 170 0.26 15.05 -0.61
C ILE A 170 1.37 14.01 -0.56
N PHE A 171 1.03 12.74 -0.73
CA PHE A 171 2.03 11.67 -0.79
C PHE A 171 2.68 11.57 -2.17
N PRO A 172 3.88 10.95 -2.27
CA PRO A 172 4.51 10.67 -3.55
C PRO A 172 3.67 9.72 -4.41
N LYS A 173 3.60 9.99 -5.72
CA LYS A 173 2.81 9.19 -6.69
C LYS A 173 3.45 7.86 -7.09
N ASN A 174 4.67 7.61 -6.66
CA ASN A 174 5.46 6.42 -6.98
C ASN A 174 5.65 5.51 -5.75
N MET A 175 4.76 5.60 -4.76
CA MET A 175 4.85 4.76 -3.58
C MET A 175 4.37 3.35 -3.91
N GLN A 176 5.32 2.43 -4.03
CA GLN A 176 5.06 1.02 -4.20
C GLN A 176 4.89 0.36 -2.84
N ILE A 177 3.80 -0.39 -2.69
CA ILE A 177 3.48 -1.15 -1.49
C ILE A 177 3.39 -2.63 -1.86
N VAL A 178 3.85 -3.46 -0.93
CA VAL A 178 3.88 -4.91 -1.08
C VAL A 178 3.15 -5.53 0.10
N ASP A 179 2.21 -6.40 -0.21
CA ASP A 179 1.55 -7.25 0.77
C ASP A 179 1.76 -8.72 0.37
N TYR A 180 1.83 -9.59 1.36
CA TYR A 180 2.06 -11.01 1.13
C TYR A 180 1.37 -11.86 2.19
N ALA A 181 1.10 -13.11 1.84
CA ALA A 181 0.64 -14.14 2.76
C ALA A 181 1.18 -15.49 2.34
N VAL A 182 1.40 -16.37 3.31
CA VAL A 182 1.93 -17.72 3.10
C VAL A 182 1.01 -18.72 3.76
N MET A 183 0.73 -19.83 3.07
CA MET A 183 0.05 -20.99 3.61
C MET A 183 0.80 -22.28 3.26
N LYS A 184 0.73 -23.28 4.14
CA LYS A 184 1.20 -24.62 3.81
C LYS A 184 0.24 -25.28 2.84
N ALA A 185 0.78 -25.97 1.82
CA ALA A 185 -0.03 -26.71 0.87
C ALA A 185 -0.92 -27.73 1.60
N ALA A 186 -2.16 -27.89 1.15
CA ALA A 186 -3.11 -28.79 1.78
C ALA A 186 -2.62 -30.24 1.65
N PRO A 187 -2.63 -31.02 2.75
CA PRO A 187 -2.11 -32.38 2.73
C PRO A 187 -3.04 -33.31 1.97
N VAL A 188 -2.47 -34.19 1.15
CA VAL A 188 -3.17 -35.29 0.50
C VAL A 188 -2.70 -36.59 1.12
N LEU A 189 -3.65 -37.38 1.64
CA LEU A 189 -3.38 -38.74 2.10
C LEU A 189 -3.50 -39.67 0.90
N LEU A 190 -2.41 -40.35 0.56
CA LEU A 190 -2.39 -41.43 -0.43
C LEU A 190 -2.92 -42.73 0.17
#